data_AF-A0A451A432-F1
#
_entry.id   AF-A0A451A432-F1
#
_cell.length_a   1.000
_cell.length_b   1.000
_cell.length_c   1.000
_cell.angle_alpha   90.00
_cell.angle_beta   90.00
_cell.angle_gamma   90.00
#
_symmetry.space_group_name_H-M   'P 1'
#
loop_
_entity.id
_entity.type
_entity.pdbx_description
1 polymer ?
#
loop_
_entity_poly.entity_id
_entity_poly.type
_entity_poly.pdbx_seq_one_letter_code
_entity_poly.pdbx_strand_id
1 'polypeptide(L)'
;MVHFPDWETLPYDIASPHQDIVSERLSTLYRLPDLTNGILALSIPTLMMRIAPRDYLEASSLILAVDDSLDLKKMRQRLAIAGYRVVGQVMEHGEFPMTEKAIEHFRASWRGHFPGNPTESLLYRDISNGVAPSGIEYYLPLFFDATATLFDYLPVDALIMIGGDALPIAETFKEEVRERFEQRQHDQQFQSGRKVS
;
A
#
# COMPACT_ATOMS: atom_id res chain seq x y z
N MET A 1 -7.86 -2.59 22.58
CA MET A 1 -6.56 -2.34 21.94
C MET A 1 -6.77 -2.54 20.46
N VAL A 2 -6.38 -1.57 19.63
CA VAL A 2 -6.42 -1.67 18.17
C VAL A 2 -5.00 -1.98 17.71
N HIS A 3 -4.86 -2.88 16.75
CA HIS A 3 -3.57 -3.32 16.25
C HIS A 3 -3.43 -2.91 14.78
N PHE A 4 -2.29 -2.30 14.46
CA PHE A 4 -1.92 -1.95 13.10
C PHE A 4 -0.59 -2.64 12.81
N PRO A 5 -0.62 -3.86 12.21
CA PRO A 5 0.58 -4.66 12.08
C PRO A 5 1.58 -4.02 11.13
N ASP A 6 2.85 -4.27 11.42
CA ASP A 6 3.93 -4.08 10.47
C ASP A 6 3.76 -5.03 9.28
N TRP A 7 4.35 -4.71 8.12
CA TRP A 7 4.31 -5.61 6.97
C TRP A 7 5.13 -6.89 7.17
N GLU A 8 6.00 -6.95 8.19
CA GLU A 8 6.89 -8.08 8.46
C GLU A 8 7.79 -8.43 7.26
N THR A 9 8.02 -7.44 6.40
CA THR A 9 8.92 -7.52 5.25
C THR A 9 9.93 -6.40 5.33
N LEU A 10 11.05 -6.59 4.66
CA LEU A 10 12.15 -5.64 4.64
C LEU A 10 11.86 -4.49 3.68
N PRO A 11 12.21 -3.22 3.96
CA PRO A 11 12.11 -2.15 2.97
C PRO A 11 12.59 -2.56 1.56
N TYR A 12 11.75 -2.42 0.55
CA TYR A 12 12.02 -2.87 -0.83
C TYR A 12 12.31 -4.38 -0.96
N ASP A 13 11.66 -5.22 -0.15
CA ASP A 13 11.69 -6.68 -0.32
C ASP A 13 11.08 -7.09 -1.68
N ILE A 14 11.48 -8.26 -2.16
CA ILE A 14 10.78 -8.92 -3.26
C ILE A 14 9.49 -9.61 -2.79
N ALA A 15 9.36 -9.88 -1.50
CA ALA A 15 8.17 -10.47 -0.91
C ALA A 15 7.10 -9.41 -0.64
N SER A 16 5.85 -9.74 -0.94
CA SER A 16 4.71 -8.98 -0.42
C SER A 16 4.39 -9.42 1.01
N PRO A 17 3.83 -8.54 1.85
CA PRO A 17 3.27 -8.92 3.14
C PRO A 17 2.19 -10.01 2.98
N HIS A 18 2.00 -10.81 4.03
CA HIS A 18 0.94 -11.82 4.04
C HIS A 18 -0.44 -11.17 3.95
N GLN A 19 -1.40 -11.82 3.27
CA GLN A 19 -2.74 -11.26 3.05
C GLN A 19 -3.50 -11.00 4.36
N ASP A 20 -3.28 -11.81 5.39
CA ASP A 20 -3.88 -11.59 6.72
C ASP A 20 -3.41 -10.25 7.33
N ILE A 21 -2.13 -9.90 7.15
CA ILE A 21 -1.55 -8.62 7.60
C ILE A 21 -2.19 -7.47 6.82
N VAL A 22 -2.27 -7.58 5.50
CA VAL A 22 -2.89 -6.55 4.64
C VAL A 22 -4.35 -6.35 5.03
N SER A 23 -5.09 -7.43 5.23
CA SER A 23 -6.51 -7.39 5.63
C SER A 23 -6.70 -6.72 6.99
N GLU A 24 -5.88 -7.08 7.98
CA GLU A 24 -5.94 -6.48 9.32
C GLU A 24 -5.62 -4.98 9.27
N ARG A 25 -4.61 -4.58 8.48
CA ARG A 25 -4.26 -3.17 8.28
C ARG A 25 -5.40 -2.38 7.67
N LEU A 26 -6.00 -2.88 6.58
CA LEU A 26 -7.13 -2.22 5.91
C LEU A 26 -8.34 -2.08 6.85
N SER A 27 -8.65 -3.14 7.60
CA SER A 27 -9.72 -3.11 8.61
C SER A 27 -9.44 -2.05 9.69
N THR A 28 -8.20 -1.97 10.16
CA THR A 28 -7.79 -0.97 11.16
C THR A 28 -7.83 0.45 10.60
N LEU A 29 -7.30 0.70 9.40
CA LEU A 29 -7.33 2.02 8.76
C LEU A 29 -8.75 2.50 8.51
N TYR A 30 -9.67 1.62 8.13
CA TYR A 30 -11.07 1.97 7.94
C TYR A 30 -11.75 2.38 9.26
N ARG A 31 -11.42 1.73 10.37
CA ARG A 31 -12.05 1.98 11.68
C ARG A 31 -11.41 3.12 12.47
N LEU A 32 -10.14 3.44 12.18
CA LEU A 32 -9.35 4.42 12.92
C LEU A 32 -10.01 5.80 13.01
N PRO A 33 -10.60 6.35 11.93
CA PRO A 33 -11.22 7.67 11.95
C PRO A 33 -12.35 7.83 12.96
N ASP A 34 -13.14 6.76 13.15
CA ASP A 34 -14.33 6.75 14.00
C ASP A 34 -14.02 6.20 15.41
N LEU A 35 -12.74 5.97 15.72
CA LEU A 35 -12.34 5.39 17.00
C LEU A 35 -12.49 6.41 18.13
N THR A 36 -13.58 6.30 18.88
CA THR A 36 -13.85 7.20 20.03
C THR A 36 -13.08 6.81 21.30
N ASN A 37 -12.76 5.53 21.47
CA ASN A 37 -12.05 5.00 22.64
C ASN A 37 -11.16 3.83 22.22
N GLY A 38 -9.87 3.93 22.49
CA GLY A 38 -8.93 2.85 22.17
C GLY A 38 -7.48 3.24 22.42
N ILE A 39 -6.61 2.24 22.35
CA ILE A 39 -5.17 2.41 22.35
C ILE A 39 -4.66 1.73 21.09
N LEU A 40 -3.94 2.48 20.27
CA LEU A 40 -3.20 1.99 19.12
C LEU A 40 -1.72 1.95 19.51
N ALA A 41 -1.14 0.76 19.57
CA ALA A 41 0.28 0.57 19.82
C ALA A 41 0.94 0.08 18.53
N LEU A 42 2.02 0.74 18.11
CA LEU A 42 2.79 0.38 16.92
C LEU A 42 4.27 0.76 17.07
N SER A 43 5.10 0.20 16.18
CA SER A 43 6.52 0.50 16.10
C SER A 43 6.78 1.83 15.36
N ILE A 44 7.95 2.44 15.60
CA ILE A 44 8.38 3.64 14.87
C ILE A 44 8.53 3.37 13.36
N PRO A 45 9.14 2.26 12.90
CA PRO A 45 9.14 1.91 11.48
C PRO A 45 7.74 1.88 10.86
N THR A 46 6.78 1.23 11.51
CA THR A 46 5.40 1.13 11.01
C THR A 46 4.72 2.50 10.93
N LEU A 47 4.99 3.40 11.88
CA LEU A 47 4.47 4.77 11.90
C LEU A 47 5.00 5.61 10.73
N MET A 48 6.24 5.35 10.31
CA MET A 48 6.94 6.11 9.29
C MET A 48 6.57 5.70 7.86
N MET A 49 5.88 4.58 7.67
CA MET A 49 5.46 4.12 6.36
C MET A 49 4.35 5.00 5.77
N ARG A 50 4.42 5.20 4.45
CA ARG A 50 3.32 5.78 3.67
C ARG A 50 2.21 4.74 3.49
N ILE A 51 0.97 5.20 3.50
CA ILE A 51 -0.21 4.37 3.31
C ILE A 51 -1.14 4.99 2.26
N ALA A 52 -2.13 4.20 1.82
CA ALA A 52 -3.07 4.63 0.81
C ALA A 52 -3.86 5.87 1.29
N PRO A 53 -4.29 6.77 0.39
CA PRO A 53 -5.17 7.88 0.74
C PRO A 53 -6.50 7.42 1.33
N ARG A 54 -7.05 8.21 2.27
CA ARG A 54 -8.30 7.86 2.96
C ARG A 54 -9.48 7.76 2.01
N ASP A 55 -9.61 8.70 1.09
CA ASP A 55 -10.66 8.74 0.07
C ASP A 55 -10.61 7.51 -0.84
N TYR A 56 -9.41 7.02 -1.16
CA TYR A 56 -9.25 5.75 -1.85
C TYR A 56 -9.78 4.59 -1.01
N LEU A 57 -9.34 4.43 0.24
CA LEU A 57 -9.79 3.33 1.10
C LEU A 57 -11.29 3.36 1.38
N GLU A 58 -11.87 4.54 1.63
CA GLU A 58 -13.33 4.69 1.83
C GLU A 58 -14.12 4.28 0.58
N ALA A 59 -13.62 4.62 -0.61
CA ALA A 59 -14.25 4.25 -1.87
C ALA A 59 -14.03 2.78 -2.24
N SER A 60 -12.93 2.17 -1.79
CA SER A 60 -12.49 0.83 -2.22
C SER A 60 -12.77 -0.30 -1.22
N SER A 61 -13.17 0.02 0.01
CA SER A 61 -13.34 -0.96 1.09
C SER A 61 -14.78 -1.42 1.25
N LEU A 62 -14.93 -2.72 1.51
CA LEU A 62 -16.16 -3.35 1.96
C LEU A 62 -15.80 -4.24 3.14
N ILE A 63 -16.23 -3.85 4.35
CA ILE A 63 -16.03 -4.67 5.55
C ILE A 63 -17.24 -5.56 5.77
N LEU A 64 -16.99 -6.86 5.92
CA LEU A 64 -17.98 -7.89 6.22
C LEU A 64 -17.57 -8.64 7.49
N ALA A 65 -18.51 -8.86 8.40
CA ALA A 65 -18.33 -9.74 9.56
C ALA A 65 -18.87 -11.15 9.27
N VAL A 66 -18.34 -12.15 9.99
CA VAL A 66 -18.97 -13.47 10.05
C VAL A 66 -20.38 -13.29 10.64
N ASP A 67 -21.38 -13.91 10.02
CA ASP A 67 -22.82 -13.76 10.27
C ASP A 67 -23.51 -12.51 9.67
N ASP A 68 -22.79 -11.69 8.89
CA ASP A 68 -23.46 -10.66 8.09
C ASP A 68 -24.37 -11.29 7.02
N SER A 69 -25.64 -10.88 7.03
CA SER A 69 -26.62 -11.25 6.02
C SER A 69 -26.33 -10.50 4.71
N LEU A 70 -25.56 -11.14 3.83
CA LEU A 70 -25.22 -10.57 2.53
C LEU A 70 -26.28 -10.88 1.47
N ASP A 71 -27.13 -9.90 1.16
CA ASP A 71 -27.92 -9.96 -0.08
C ASP A 71 -27.00 -9.67 -1.27
N LEU A 72 -26.43 -10.73 -1.84
CA LEU A 72 -25.53 -10.68 -3.00
C LEU A 72 -26.13 -9.91 -4.18
N LYS A 73 -27.45 -9.92 -4.34
CA LYS A 73 -28.14 -9.25 -5.45
C LYS A 73 -28.15 -7.73 -5.23
N LYS A 74 -28.42 -7.28 -4.00
CA LYS A 74 -28.32 -5.87 -3.60
C LYS A 74 -26.87 -5.38 -3.59
N MET A 75 -25.93 -6.21 -3.10
CA MET A 75 -24.51 -5.89 -3.13
C MET A 75 -24.03 -5.67 -4.56
N ARG A 76 -24.38 -6.59 -5.47
CA ARG A 76 -24.03 -6.46 -6.89
C ARG A 76 -24.62 -5.20 -7.51
N GLN A 77 -25.85 -4.82 -7.15
CA GLN A 77 -26.46 -3.57 -7.61
C GLN A 77 -25.72 -2.34 -7.06
N ARG A 78 -25.35 -2.33 -5.77
CA ARG A 78 -24.57 -1.24 -5.17
C ARG A 78 -23.20 -1.08 -5.83
N LEU A 79 -22.49 -2.19 -6.02
CA LEU A 79 -21.20 -2.22 -6.70
C LEU A 79 -21.32 -1.72 -8.14
N ALA A 80 -22.34 -2.18 -8.88
CA ALA A 80 -22.58 -1.71 -10.25
C ALA A 80 -22.89 -0.21 -10.31
N ILE A 81 -23.65 0.33 -9.35
CA ILE A 81 -23.93 1.77 -9.23
C ILE A 81 -22.66 2.56 -8.87
N ALA A 82 -21.78 1.97 -8.04
CA ALA A 82 -20.47 2.52 -7.69
C ALA A 82 -19.41 2.34 -8.80
N GLY A 83 -19.80 1.86 -9.99
CA GLY A 83 -18.91 1.73 -11.15
C GLY A 83 -18.05 0.47 -11.17
N TYR A 84 -18.23 -0.45 -10.23
CA TYR A 84 -17.55 -1.74 -10.22
C TYR A 84 -18.10 -2.64 -11.35
N ARG A 85 -17.17 -3.25 -12.10
CA ARG A 85 -17.49 -4.20 -13.17
C ARG A 85 -17.27 -5.62 -12.68
N VAL A 86 -18.09 -6.55 -13.15
CA VAL A 86 -17.85 -7.98 -12.93
C VAL A 86 -16.64 -8.39 -13.76
N VAL A 87 -15.60 -8.89 -13.10
CA VAL A 87 -14.37 -9.37 -13.71
C VAL A 87 -14.24 -10.88 -13.49
N GLY A 88 -13.60 -11.57 -14.43
CA GLY A 88 -13.42 -13.03 -14.36
C GLY A 88 -12.50 -13.50 -13.24
N GLN A 89 -11.67 -12.60 -12.72
CA GLN A 89 -10.80 -12.82 -11.57
C GLN A 89 -10.81 -11.56 -10.71
N VAL A 90 -11.19 -11.69 -9.45
CA VAL A 90 -11.07 -10.62 -8.47
C VAL A 90 -9.60 -10.54 -8.08
N MET A 91 -8.95 -9.42 -8.38
CA MET A 91 -7.65 -9.10 -7.78
C MET A 91 -7.92 -8.80 -6.30
N GLU A 92 -7.13 -9.39 -5.40
CA GLU A 92 -7.21 -9.07 -3.98
C GLU A 92 -7.03 -7.55 -3.81
N HIS A 93 -7.92 -6.92 -3.02
CA HIS A 93 -7.89 -5.48 -2.81
C HIS A 93 -6.78 -5.19 -1.81
N GLY A 94 -5.58 -4.91 -2.32
CA GLY A 94 -4.46 -4.40 -1.52
C GLY A 94 -4.63 -2.92 -1.19
N GLU A 95 -3.58 -2.32 -0.62
CA GLU A 95 -3.54 -0.88 -0.35
C GLU A 95 -3.38 -0.01 -1.64
N PHE A 96 -3.44 -0.60 -2.84
CA PHE A 96 -3.19 0.08 -4.11
C PHE A 96 -4.19 -0.31 -5.23
N PRO A 97 -4.50 0.62 -6.16
CA PRO A 97 -5.40 0.36 -7.27
C PRO A 97 -4.74 -0.31 -8.48
N MET A 98 -5.42 -1.29 -9.10
CA MET A 98 -5.01 -1.94 -10.36
C MET A 98 -6.00 -1.71 -11.52
N THR A 99 -6.73 -0.60 -11.48
CA THR A 99 -7.60 -0.20 -12.60
C THR A 99 -6.77 0.33 -13.78
N GLU A 100 -7.34 0.36 -14.98
CA GLU A 100 -6.67 0.90 -16.18
C GLU A 100 -6.16 2.33 -15.95
N LYS A 101 -6.99 3.20 -15.35
CA LYS A 101 -6.60 4.57 -14.98
C LYS A 101 -5.45 4.61 -13.97
N ALA A 102 -5.45 3.71 -12.99
CA ALA A 102 -4.37 3.63 -12.01
C ALA A 102 -3.06 3.15 -12.65
N ILE A 103 -3.12 2.17 -13.57
CA ILE A 103 -1.97 1.70 -14.33
C ILE A 103 -1.43 2.81 -15.25
N GLU A 104 -2.30 3.60 -15.88
CA GLU A 104 -1.89 4.78 -16.64
C GLU A 104 -1.17 5.81 -15.77
N HIS A 105 -1.72 6.13 -14.61
CA HIS A 105 -1.11 7.03 -13.64
C HIS A 105 0.25 6.50 -13.17
N PHE A 106 0.33 5.22 -12.77
CA PHE A 106 1.56 4.55 -12.39
C PHE A 106 2.64 4.69 -13.48
N ARG A 107 2.29 4.42 -14.74
CA ARG A 107 3.24 4.53 -15.86
C ARG A 107 3.74 5.96 -16.05
N ALA A 108 2.88 6.95 -15.86
CA ALA A 108 3.25 8.36 -15.94
C ALA A 108 4.17 8.75 -14.77
N SER A 109 3.80 8.38 -13.55
CA SER A 109 4.59 8.63 -12.32
C SER A 109 5.96 7.96 -12.40
N TRP A 110 6.04 6.71 -12.88
CA TRP A 110 7.29 5.99 -13.08
C TRP A 110 8.25 6.77 -14.00
N ARG A 111 7.79 7.22 -15.16
CA ARG A 111 8.61 7.99 -16.12
C ARG A 111 9.07 9.33 -15.56
N GLY A 112 8.35 9.89 -14.59
CA GLY A 112 8.75 11.12 -13.90
C GLY A 112 9.84 10.91 -12.84
N HIS A 113 9.90 9.73 -12.23
CA HIS A 113 10.78 9.45 -11.09
C HIS A 113 12.01 8.60 -11.44
N PHE A 114 11.92 7.70 -12.43
CA PHE A 114 12.99 6.78 -12.78
C PHE A 114 13.58 7.10 -14.16
N PRO A 115 14.90 7.31 -14.27
CA PRO A 115 15.56 7.47 -15.56
C PRO A 115 15.67 6.14 -16.31
N GLY A 116 15.93 6.21 -17.62
CA GLY A 116 16.16 5.02 -18.46
C GLY A 116 14.91 4.55 -19.20
N ASN A 117 14.97 3.35 -19.77
CA ASN A 117 13.86 2.76 -20.51
C ASN A 117 12.96 1.94 -19.56
N PRO A 118 11.70 2.37 -19.28
CA PRO A 118 10.83 1.66 -18.34
C PRO A 118 10.57 0.20 -18.72
N THR A 119 10.59 -0.14 -20.01
CA THR A 119 10.35 -1.52 -20.45
C THR A 119 11.46 -2.49 -20.08
N GLU A 120 12.62 -1.99 -19.62
CA GLU A 120 13.68 -2.83 -19.07
C GLU A 120 13.37 -3.28 -17.63
N SER A 121 12.45 -2.62 -16.94
CA SER A 121 12.00 -3.05 -15.61
C SER A 121 10.89 -4.10 -15.72
N LEU A 122 11.09 -5.23 -15.05
CA LEU A 122 10.05 -6.28 -14.92
C LEU A 122 8.84 -5.76 -14.17
N LEU A 123 9.05 -5.02 -13.08
CA LEU A 123 7.98 -4.41 -12.29
C LEU A 123 7.09 -3.50 -13.15
N TYR A 124 7.72 -2.60 -13.91
CA TYR A 124 6.98 -1.70 -14.80
C TYR A 124 6.16 -2.47 -15.84
N ARG A 125 6.74 -3.53 -16.42
CA ARG A 125 6.06 -4.36 -17.43
C ARG A 125 4.87 -5.11 -16.87
N ASP A 126 5.03 -5.76 -15.71
CA ASP A 126 3.98 -6.56 -15.10
C ASP A 126 2.78 -5.68 -14.73
N ILE A 127 3.03 -4.55 -14.06
CA ILE A 127 1.97 -3.59 -13.69
C ILE A 127 1.30 -3.00 -14.95
N SER A 128 2.09 -2.68 -15.98
CA SER A 128 1.56 -2.22 -17.27
C SER A 128 0.63 -3.23 -17.95
N ASN A 129 0.84 -4.52 -17.70
CA ASN A 129 0.02 -5.62 -18.21
C ASN A 129 -1.13 -6.02 -17.25
N GLY A 130 -1.33 -5.27 -16.16
CA GLY A 130 -2.37 -5.55 -15.17
C GLY A 130 -2.02 -6.68 -14.19
N VAL A 131 -0.75 -7.08 -14.12
CA VAL A 131 -0.25 -8.07 -13.17
C VAL A 131 0.38 -7.34 -11.99
N ALA A 132 -0.03 -7.68 -10.76
CA ALA A 132 0.58 -7.14 -9.55
C ALA A 132 1.77 -8.04 -9.15
N PRO A 133 3.03 -7.59 -9.29
CA PRO A 133 4.19 -8.35 -8.85
C PRO A 133 4.30 -8.36 -7.32
N SER A 134 5.01 -9.35 -6.78
CA SER A 134 5.38 -9.35 -5.36
C SER A 134 6.28 -8.15 -5.02
N GLY A 135 6.07 -7.58 -3.84
CA GLY A 135 6.76 -6.37 -3.36
C GLY A 135 6.24 -5.05 -3.97
N ILE A 136 5.14 -5.09 -4.74
CA ILE A 136 4.49 -3.89 -5.32
C ILE A 136 4.12 -2.84 -4.26
N GLU A 137 3.89 -3.26 -3.02
CA GLU A 137 3.54 -2.41 -1.89
C GLU A 137 4.57 -1.29 -1.66
N TYR A 138 5.85 -1.54 -1.93
CA TYR A 138 6.93 -0.55 -1.81
C TYR A 138 6.90 0.55 -2.88
N TYR A 139 6.04 0.41 -3.90
CA TYR A 139 5.85 1.37 -4.98
C TYR A 139 4.52 2.12 -4.86
N LEU A 140 3.84 1.99 -3.72
CA LEU A 140 2.57 2.66 -3.42
C LEU A 140 2.51 4.15 -3.84
N PRO A 141 3.55 4.99 -3.59
CA PRO A 141 3.50 6.40 -4.00
C PRO A 141 3.37 6.64 -5.50
N LEU A 142 3.67 5.65 -6.34
CA LEU A 142 3.53 5.79 -7.80
C LEU A 142 2.09 5.64 -8.27
N PHE A 143 1.17 5.16 -7.42
CA PHE A 143 -0.24 4.96 -7.77
C PHE A 143 -1.13 6.17 -7.44
N PHE A 144 -0.59 7.18 -6.75
CA PHE A 144 -1.36 8.31 -6.25
C PHE A 144 -0.59 9.62 -6.44
N ASP A 145 -1.32 10.74 -6.61
CA ASP A 145 -0.72 12.08 -6.60
C ASP A 145 -0.08 12.40 -5.23
N ALA A 146 -0.69 11.90 -4.15
CA ALA A 146 -0.16 11.97 -2.79
C ALA A 146 -0.57 10.73 -2.00
N THR A 147 0.32 10.24 -1.15
CA THR A 147 0.03 9.18 -0.16
C THR A 147 -0.25 9.79 1.21
N ALA A 148 -0.94 9.03 2.05
CA ALA A 148 -1.22 9.41 3.43
C ALA A 148 -0.15 8.86 4.39
N THR A 149 -0.22 9.33 5.62
CA THR A 149 0.46 8.81 6.81
C THR A 149 -0.59 8.31 7.79
N LEU A 150 -0.19 7.53 8.79
CA LEU A 150 -1.12 7.08 9.83
C LEU A 150 -1.78 8.25 10.57
N PHE A 151 -1.11 9.41 10.68
CA PHE A 151 -1.66 10.61 11.30
C PHE A 151 -2.90 11.14 10.58
N ASP A 152 -3.00 10.97 9.26
CA ASP A 152 -4.17 11.38 8.47
C ASP A 152 -5.41 10.52 8.77
N TYR A 153 -5.23 9.38 9.44
CA TYR A 153 -6.29 8.45 9.83
C TYR A 153 -6.70 8.61 11.30
N LEU A 154 -5.92 9.31 12.12
CA LEU A 154 -6.22 9.48 13.54
C LEU A 154 -7.38 10.47 13.76
N PRO A 155 -8.22 10.25 14.79
CA PRO A 155 -9.15 11.26 15.28
C PRO A 155 -8.43 12.56 15.65
N VAL A 156 -9.12 13.70 15.51
CA VAL A 156 -8.55 15.04 15.77
C VAL A 156 -8.12 15.26 17.22
N ASP A 157 -8.70 14.50 18.15
CA ASP A 157 -8.45 14.54 19.59
C ASP A 157 -7.53 13.39 20.07
N ALA A 158 -6.91 12.65 19.13
CA ALA A 158 -6.00 11.57 19.46
C ALA A 158 -4.79 12.06 20.28
N LEU A 159 -4.60 11.45 21.46
CA LEU A 159 -3.42 11.68 22.29
C LEU A 159 -2.26 10.81 21.79
N ILE A 160 -1.16 11.45 21.38
CA ILE A 160 0.06 10.76 20.93
C ILE A 160 1.02 10.65 22.11
N MET A 161 1.44 9.42 22.41
CA MET A 161 2.48 9.13 23.40
C MET A 161 3.66 8.48 22.71
N ILE A 162 4.83 9.10 22.83
CA ILE A 162 6.08 8.60 22.26
C ILE A 162 6.93 8.04 23.41
N GLY A 163 7.21 6.75 23.36
CA GLY A 163 8.12 6.10 24.31
C GLY A 163 9.59 6.31 23.92
N GLY A 164 10.44 6.56 24.90
CA GLY A 164 11.90 6.46 24.84
C GLY A 164 12.57 6.90 23.53
N ASP A 165 13.54 6.10 23.06
CA ASP A 165 14.48 6.36 21.97
C ASP A 165 13.85 6.40 20.55
N ALA A 166 12.65 6.95 20.41
CA ALA A 166 11.93 7.02 19.14
C ALA A 166 12.73 7.74 18.03
N LEU A 167 13.45 8.81 18.36
CA LEU A 167 14.26 9.55 17.40
C LEU A 167 15.45 8.72 16.88
N PRO A 168 16.31 8.13 17.75
CA PRO A 168 17.33 7.17 17.29
C PRO A 168 16.77 6.05 16.42
N ILE A 169 15.67 5.41 16.82
CA ILE A 169 15.04 4.33 16.04
C ILE A 169 14.59 4.83 14.67
N ALA A 170 14.00 6.02 14.60
CA ALA A 170 13.58 6.63 13.35
C ALA A 170 14.76 6.88 12.41
N GLU A 171 15.90 7.37 12.93
CA GLU A 171 17.09 7.60 12.11
C GLU A 171 17.68 6.30 11.59
N THR A 172 17.81 5.26 12.43
CA THR A 172 18.26 3.93 11.99
C THR A 172 17.37 3.36 10.89
N PHE A 173 16.05 3.48 11.03
CA PHE A 173 15.13 3.00 9.99
C PHE A 173 15.26 3.80 8.68
N LYS A 174 15.44 5.12 8.73
CA LYS A 174 15.69 5.93 7.52
C LYS A 174 16.97 5.49 6.80
N GLU A 175 18.02 5.18 7.54
CA GLU A 175 19.28 4.70 6.98
C GLU A 175 19.10 3.35 6.29
N GLU A 176 18.41 2.39 6.93
CA GLU A 176 18.11 1.08 6.33
C GLU A 176 17.30 1.21 5.03
N VAL A 177 16.28 2.07 5.01
CA VAL A 177 15.48 2.34 3.80
C VAL A 177 16.35 2.92 2.69
N ARG A 178 17.25 3.86 3.02
CA ARG A 178 18.16 4.48 2.04
C ARG A 178 19.14 3.48 1.46
N GLU A 179 19.79 2.69 2.30
CA GLU A 179 20.76 1.68 1.87
C GLU A 179 20.11 0.65 0.92
N ARG A 180 18.91 0.18 1.24
CA ARG A 180 18.20 -0.75 0.37
C ARG A 180 17.72 -0.13 -0.93
N PHE A 181 17.28 1.13 -0.91
CA PHE A 181 16.95 1.86 -2.13
C PHE A 181 18.17 1.90 -3.07
N GLU A 182 19.34 2.29 -2.56
CA GLU A 182 20.57 2.35 -3.34
C GLU A 182 20.96 0.97 -3.92
N GLN A 183 20.90 -0.09 -3.10
CA GLN A 183 21.15 -1.46 -3.56
C GLN A 183 20.20 -1.86 -4.70
N ARG A 184 18.90 -1.59 -4.56
CA ARG A 184 17.87 -1.96 -5.55
C ARG A 184 17.96 -1.16 -6.85
N GLN A 185 18.36 0.10 -6.81
CA GLN A 185 18.56 0.90 -8.02
C GLN A 185 19.68 0.33 -8.92
N HIS A 186 20.61 -0.44 -8.34
CA HIS A 186 21.67 -1.13 -9.07
C HIS A 186 21.33 -2.58 -9.47
N ASP A 187 20.24 -3.14 -8.96
CA ASP A 187 19.80 -4.50 -9.30
C ASP A 187 19.19 -4.58 -10.73
N GLN A 188 19.36 -5.75 -11.35
CA GLN A 188 18.90 -6.04 -12.72
C GLN A 188 17.38 -5.87 -12.95
N GLN A 189 16.57 -5.80 -11.88
CA GLN A 189 15.13 -5.52 -11.98
C GLN A 189 14.82 -4.07 -12.42
N PHE A 190 15.79 -3.15 -12.27
CA PHE A 190 15.75 -1.79 -12.81
C PHE A 190 16.65 -1.60 -14.04
N GLN A 191 17.65 -2.46 -14.23
CA GLN A 191 18.57 -2.42 -15.37
C GLN A 191 18.54 -3.74 -16.15
N SER A 192 17.57 -3.93 -17.04
CA SER A 192 17.69 -4.96 -18.10
C SER A 192 18.33 -4.34 -19.35
N GLY A 193 19.61 -3.99 -19.23
CA GLY A 193 20.41 -3.41 -20.30
C GLY A 193 21.88 -3.84 -20.32
N ARG A 194 22.26 -4.97 -19.70
CA ARG A 194 23.59 -5.55 -19.97
C ARG A 194 23.56 -6.35 -21.27
N LYS A 195 23.92 -5.68 -22.36
CA LYS A 195 24.53 -6.37 -23.51
C LYS A 195 25.76 -7.11 -23.00
N VAL A 196 25.68 -8.44 -22.97
CA VAL A 196 26.88 -9.28 -22.92
C VAL A 196 27.58 -9.08 -24.26
N SER A 197 28.71 -8.39 -24.22
CA SER A 197 29.69 -8.30 -25.31
C SER A 197 30.37 -9.63 -25.55
#